data_AF-A0AAW0S973-F1
#
_entry.id   AF-A0AAW0S973-F1
#
_cell.length_a   1.000
_cell.length_b   1.000
_cell.length_c   1.000
_cell.angle_alpha   90.00
_cell.angle_beta   90.00
_cell.angle_gamma   90.00
#
_symmetry.space_group_name_H-M   'P 1'
#
loop_
_entity.id
_entity.type
_entity.pdbx_description
1 polymer ?
#
loop_
_entity_poly.entity_id
_entity_poly.type
_entity_poly.pdbx_seq_one_letter_code
_entity_poly.pdbx_strand_id
1 'polypeptide(L)'
;MASPTASARRSTGSSAGSLQRSDERASITANIPLETLVTHLLAAKRSLSSMNHVLRANEIATSSRNAHEEAALLSAQASFLRGATLDQAAILVKVRRSLQSTYDWSKRDFRVLVKSMDGVDGKLGRTIESLQSTQISDLLRPQDEQRKNLLDFVDEEGVNRMRDAMKKSIEELQGIQQSFDGDLLRFDNDIRDLKKVIIESQTQDSDDEEHASQPFTMDILMEILENSTTMAQLLASLTNHFDMCVTAIRTTEGGAALARRRAAEVNQAQGSDGVSISGVIAEQESNSSDLESVTDSDRAEMLQVVVQDASEVSDVVEEIQERLAVMEQDYKILQQRNAAAEKSYISILDAFTVLGSIGDRLNDYLAAEQDFKTRWNLEKETVFDRMAEMEEMRGFYDGYGSAYETLISEVKRRKAVEDGVQNIWRMAQANVDKLLVADKASRESFRQDVGEYLPTDLWPGMHSRPQRWKVTRIEEKDEDGEGGQAYEESIS
;
A
#
# COMPACT_ATOMS: atom_id res chain seq x y z
N MET A 1 -54.64 28.74 -3.27
CA MET A 1 -55.77 27.81 -3.43
C MET A 1 -55.36 26.51 -2.74
N ALA A 2 -56.06 25.90 -1.80
CA ALA A 2 -57.28 26.22 -1.08
C ALA A 2 -57.23 25.45 0.26
N SER A 3 -57.66 26.10 1.34
CA SER A 3 -58.05 25.45 2.60
C SER A 3 -59.30 24.58 2.40
N PRO A 4 -59.62 23.70 3.38
CA PRO A 4 -61.00 23.51 3.79
C PRO A 4 -61.12 23.67 5.32
N THR A 5 -61.67 24.78 5.81
CA THR A 5 -63.11 25.03 6.11
C THR A 5 -63.76 24.05 7.07
N ALA A 6 -64.00 24.60 8.26
CA ALA A 6 -64.96 24.18 9.27
C ALA A 6 -66.33 23.81 8.71
N SER A 7 -66.99 22.87 9.38
CA SER A 7 -68.43 22.69 9.26
C SER A 7 -69.07 22.60 10.65
N ALA A 8 -69.80 23.67 10.97
CA ALA A 8 -70.68 23.79 12.10
C ALA A 8 -71.90 22.85 11.96
N ARG A 9 -72.37 22.31 13.07
CA ARG A 9 -73.77 21.88 13.23
C ARG A 9 -74.31 22.35 14.57
N ARG A 10 -75.20 23.34 14.47
CA ARG A 10 -76.12 23.80 15.53
C ARG A 10 -77.09 22.68 15.87
N SER A 11 -77.35 22.50 17.17
CA SER A 11 -78.69 22.21 17.68
C SER A 11 -78.96 23.12 18.88
N THR A 12 -80.04 23.88 18.74
CA THR A 12 -80.64 24.78 19.72
C THR A 12 -81.34 24.00 20.83
N GLY A 13 -81.13 24.40 22.08
CA GLY A 13 -81.93 24.01 23.24
C GLY A 13 -81.78 25.07 24.32
N SER A 14 -82.83 25.85 24.54
CA SER A 14 -82.95 26.90 25.54
C SER A 14 -82.76 26.39 26.97
N SER A 15 -82.09 27.19 27.80
CA SER A 15 -82.52 27.40 29.18
C SER A 15 -81.77 28.58 29.79
N ALA A 16 -82.47 29.72 29.86
CA ALA A 16 -82.17 30.78 30.80
C ALA A 16 -82.30 30.20 32.23
N GLY A 17 -81.27 30.37 33.05
CA GLY A 17 -81.27 29.89 34.43
C GLY A 17 -79.89 29.50 34.93
N SER A 18 -78.97 30.46 35.04
CA SER A 18 -77.69 30.22 35.73
C SER A 18 -77.12 31.53 36.28
N LEU A 19 -77.84 32.14 37.23
CA LEU A 19 -77.31 33.19 38.12
C LEU A 19 -77.64 32.92 39.60
N GLN A 20 -77.95 31.68 39.97
CA GLN A 20 -78.31 31.30 41.34
C GLN A 20 -77.65 29.99 41.80
N ARG A 21 -76.43 29.69 41.33
CA ARG A 21 -75.70 28.48 41.73
C ARG A 21 -74.28 28.74 42.26
N SER A 22 -73.92 30.01 42.44
CA SER A 22 -72.61 30.40 43.00
C SER A 22 -72.62 30.47 44.53
N ASP A 23 -73.76 30.78 45.15
CA ASP A 23 -73.85 31.02 46.61
C ASP A 23 -74.00 29.75 47.47
N GLU A 24 -74.54 28.65 46.94
CA GLU A 24 -74.66 27.39 47.72
C GLU A 24 -73.36 26.57 47.78
N ARG A 25 -72.44 26.75 46.82
CA ARG A 25 -71.12 26.09 46.87
C ARG A 25 -70.16 26.79 47.84
N ALA A 26 -70.27 28.11 48.02
CA ALA A 26 -69.47 28.89 48.96
C ALA A 26 -69.77 28.57 50.44
N SER A 27 -70.99 28.09 50.75
CA SER A 27 -71.40 27.72 52.11
C SER A 27 -70.89 26.34 52.56
N ILE A 28 -70.51 25.45 51.64
CA ILE A 28 -70.01 24.10 51.97
C ILE A 28 -68.48 24.10 52.12
N THR A 29 -67.79 25.04 51.46
CA THR A 29 -66.33 25.21 51.51
C THR A 29 -65.82 25.90 52.77
N ALA A 30 -66.69 26.55 53.55
CA ALA A 30 -66.32 27.25 54.78
C ALA A 30 -65.96 26.33 55.97
N ASN A 31 -66.21 25.01 55.89
CA ASN A 31 -66.00 24.05 56.99
C ASN A 31 -65.17 22.82 56.57
N ILE A 32 -64.04 23.03 55.88
CA ILE A 32 -63.08 21.95 55.66
C ILE A 32 -62.43 21.58 57.02
N PRO A 33 -62.46 20.31 57.45
CA PRO A 33 -61.86 19.91 58.72
C PRO A 33 -60.37 20.22 58.75
N LEU A 34 -59.90 20.82 59.85
CA LEU A 34 -58.49 21.15 60.04
C LEU A 34 -57.57 19.93 59.92
N GLU A 35 -58.05 18.74 60.27
CA GLU A 35 -57.33 17.48 60.06
C GLU A 35 -57.09 17.16 58.58
N THR A 36 -58.04 17.49 57.70
CA THR A 36 -57.97 17.27 56.26
C THR A 36 -56.91 18.18 55.62
N LEU A 37 -56.84 19.44 56.06
CA LEU A 37 -55.79 20.37 55.60
C LEU A 37 -54.40 19.91 56.03
N VAL A 38 -54.25 19.43 57.26
CA VAL A 38 -52.97 18.85 57.73
C VAL A 38 -52.60 17.60 56.94
N THR A 39 -53.55 16.74 56.57
CA THR A 39 -53.26 15.59 55.69
C THR A 39 -52.81 16.01 54.29
N HIS A 40 -53.42 17.05 53.71
CA HIS A 40 -53.00 17.59 52.41
C HIS A 40 -51.60 18.22 52.48
N LEU A 41 -51.27 18.96 53.55
CA LEU A 41 -49.91 19.47 53.77
C LEU A 41 -48.87 18.35 53.89
N LEU A 42 -49.19 17.27 54.62
CA LEU A 42 -48.29 16.12 54.73
C LEU A 42 -48.11 15.41 53.38
N ALA A 43 -49.17 15.30 52.57
CA ALA A 43 -49.12 14.73 51.23
C ALA A 43 -48.32 15.61 50.26
N ALA A 44 -48.57 16.92 50.24
CA ALA A 44 -47.81 17.91 49.48
C ALA A 44 -46.33 17.92 49.86
N LYS A 45 -46.01 17.74 51.15
CA LYS A 45 -44.61 17.58 51.56
C LYS A 45 -43.97 16.30 51.03
N ARG A 46 -44.70 15.18 51.07
CA ARG A 46 -44.19 13.90 50.56
C ARG A 46 -43.99 13.97 49.04
N SER A 47 -44.88 14.64 48.30
CA SER A 47 -44.71 14.83 46.86
C SER A 47 -43.50 15.68 46.49
N LEU A 48 -43.04 16.59 47.36
CA LEU A 48 -41.76 17.30 47.16
C LEU A 48 -40.52 16.40 47.15
N SER A 49 -40.61 15.15 47.62
CA SER A 49 -39.53 14.16 47.42
C SER A 49 -39.26 13.86 45.93
N SER A 50 -40.22 14.17 45.05
CA SER A 50 -40.06 14.16 43.58
C SER A 50 -38.95 15.08 43.06
N MET A 51 -38.48 16.03 43.88
CA MET A 51 -37.27 16.81 43.62
C MET A 51 -36.07 15.93 43.24
N ASN A 52 -35.90 14.75 43.85
CA ASN A 52 -34.82 13.83 43.50
C ASN A 52 -34.97 13.29 42.07
N HIS A 53 -36.19 13.02 41.61
CA HIS A 53 -36.47 12.58 40.24
C HIS A 53 -36.19 13.70 39.23
N VAL A 54 -36.53 14.95 39.55
CA VAL A 54 -36.23 16.11 38.70
C VAL A 54 -34.74 16.42 38.64
N LEU A 55 -34.02 16.32 39.76
CA LEU A 55 -32.55 16.44 39.76
C LEU A 55 -31.91 15.36 38.88
N ARG A 56 -32.38 14.12 38.99
CA ARG A 56 -31.92 13.02 38.13
C ARG A 56 -32.22 13.28 36.65
N ALA A 57 -33.41 13.77 36.32
CA ALA A 57 -33.76 14.15 34.96
C ALA A 57 -32.85 15.24 34.40
N ASN A 58 -32.49 16.24 35.21
CA ASN A 58 -31.56 17.30 34.79
C ASN A 58 -30.13 16.75 34.56
N GLU A 59 -29.67 15.82 35.40
CA GLU A 59 -28.41 15.11 35.17
C GLU A 59 -28.43 14.34 33.85
N ILE A 60 -29.52 13.61 33.58
CA ILE A 60 -29.70 12.85 32.33
C ILE A 60 -29.71 13.80 31.13
N ALA A 61 -30.45 14.91 31.18
CA ALA A 61 -30.51 15.89 30.10
C ALA A 61 -29.14 16.50 29.80
N THR A 62 -28.41 16.91 30.85
CA THR A 62 -27.05 17.46 30.72
C THR A 62 -26.07 16.43 30.15
N SER A 63 -26.11 15.20 30.67
CA SER A 63 -25.25 14.11 30.19
C SER A 63 -25.57 13.70 28.76
N SER A 64 -26.86 13.70 28.39
CA SER A 64 -27.32 13.40 27.03
C SER A 64 -26.79 14.41 26.03
N ARG A 65 -26.84 15.71 26.37
CA ARG A 65 -26.27 16.76 25.54
C ARG A 65 -24.78 16.55 25.30
N ASN A 66 -24.01 16.32 26.36
CA ASN A 66 -22.57 16.10 26.25
C ASN A 66 -22.25 14.85 25.41
N ALA A 67 -22.96 13.74 25.65
CA ALA A 67 -22.77 12.50 24.90
C ALA A 67 -23.12 12.67 23.41
N HIS A 68 -24.16 13.45 23.08
CA HIS A 68 -24.51 13.75 21.69
C HIS A 68 -23.46 14.64 21.02
N GLU A 69 -22.99 15.70 21.70
CA GLU A 69 -21.93 16.58 21.19
C GLU A 69 -20.64 15.79 20.92
N GLU A 70 -20.25 14.90 21.84
CA GLU A 70 -19.10 14.00 21.69
C GLU A 70 -19.28 13.02 20.52
N ALA A 71 -20.41 12.31 20.46
CA ALA A 71 -20.70 11.36 19.39
C ALA A 71 -20.69 12.04 18.00
N ALA A 72 -21.28 13.24 17.89
CA ALA A 72 -21.29 14.01 16.66
C ALA A 72 -19.88 14.44 16.23
N LEU A 73 -19.04 14.85 17.18
CA LEU A 73 -17.63 15.20 16.93
C LEU A 73 -16.83 13.98 16.47
N LEU A 74 -16.95 12.85 17.18
CA LEU A 74 -16.25 11.60 16.84
C LEU A 74 -16.70 11.06 15.47
N SER A 75 -17.99 11.10 15.16
CA SER A 75 -18.52 10.68 13.86
C SER A 75 -18.00 11.56 12.71
N ALA A 76 -17.93 12.88 12.92
CA ALA A 76 -17.37 13.80 11.94
C ALA A 76 -15.88 13.56 11.71
N GLN A 77 -15.11 13.38 12.79
CA GLN A 77 -13.68 13.03 12.71
C GLN A 77 -13.46 11.68 12.02
N ALA A 78 -14.25 10.66 12.37
CA ALA A 78 -14.18 9.34 11.77
C ALA A 78 -14.47 9.38 10.26
N SER A 79 -15.50 10.15 9.86
CA SER A 79 -15.86 10.36 8.45
C SER A 79 -14.74 11.06 7.67
N PHE A 80 -14.13 12.09 8.26
CA PHE A 80 -12.99 12.78 7.66
C PHE A 80 -11.78 11.84 7.48
N LEU A 81 -11.40 11.12 8.54
CA LEU A 81 -10.28 10.17 8.49
C LEU A 81 -10.54 9.04 7.50
N ARG A 82 -11.79 8.56 7.41
CA ARG A 82 -12.21 7.56 6.44
C ARG A 82 -12.02 8.05 5.01
N GLY A 83 -12.52 9.25 4.70
CA GLY A 83 -12.31 9.87 3.38
C GLY A 83 -10.83 10.01 3.04
N ALA A 84 -10.04 10.58 3.95
CA ALA A 84 -8.60 10.75 3.77
C ALA A 84 -7.87 9.41 3.56
N THR A 85 -8.21 8.38 4.36
CA THR A 85 -7.59 7.05 4.27
C THR A 85 -7.91 6.37 2.94
N LEU A 86 -9.17 6.48 2.47
CA LEU A 86 -9.57 5.96 1.16
C LEU A 86 -8.86 6.67 0.01
N ASP A 87 -8.74 7.99 0.07
CA ASP A 87 -8.02 8.78 -0.94
C ASP A 87 -6.54 8.39 -1.01
N GLN A 88 -5.88 8.27 0.14
CA GLN A 88 -4.49 7.84 0.21
C GLN A 88 -4.31 6.39 -0.26
N ALA A 89 -5.22 5.48 0.09
CA ALA A 89 -5.20 4.11 -0.43
C ALA A 89 -5.33 4.08 -1.96
N ALA A 90 -6.16 4.96 -2.55
CA ALA A 90 -6.26 5.09 -3.99
C ALA A 90 -4.97 5.62 -4.63
N ILE A 91 -4.24 6.51 -3.97
CA ILE A 91 -2.92 6.97 -4.39
C ILE A 91 -1.91 5.82 -4.34
N LEU A 92 -1.86 5.05 -3.24
CA LEU A 92 -0.96 3.89 -3.13
C LEU A 92 -1.20 2.87 -4.26
N VAL A 93 -2.45 2.61 -4.63
CA VAL A 93 -2.78 1.75 -5.79
C VAL A 93 -2.25 2.34 -7.10
N LYS A 94 -2.29 3.67 -7.30
CA LYS A 94 -1.70 4.31 -8.48
C LYS A 94 -0.18 4.16 -8.50
N VAL A 95 0.48 4.38 -7.37
CA VAL A 95 1.93 4.18 -7.24
C VAL A 95 2.29 2.73 -7.54
N ARG A 96 1.56 1.77 -6.97
CA ARG A 96 1.74 0.34 -7.22
C ARG A 96 1.64 -0.03 -8.71
N ARG A 97 0.71 0.57 -9.44
CA ARG A 97 0.60 0.40 -10.90
C ARG A 97 1.78 0.99 -11.66
N SER A 98 2.31 2.13 -11.20
CA SER A 98 3.53 2.71 -11.78
C SER A 98 4.72 1.76 -11.62
N LEU A 99 4.95 1.24 -10.41
CA LEU A 99 6.03 0.28 -10.14
C LEU A 99 5.86 -1.01 -10.96
N GLN A 100 4.61 -1.50 -11.10
CA GLN A 100 4.31 -2.64 -12.00
C GLN A 100 4.71 -2.34 -13.44
N SER A 101 4.38 -1.15 -13.94
CA SER A 101 4.68 -0.77 -15.31
C SER A 101 6.19 -0.77 -15.58
N THR A 102 7.00 -0.33 -14.60
CA THR A 102 8.47 -0.41 -14.68
C THR A 102 8.96 -1.85 -14.76
N TYR A 103 8.40 -2.74 -13.92
CA TYR A 103 8.74 -4.17 -13.94
C TYR A 103 8.29 -4.87 -15.24
N ASP A 104 7.10 -4.57 -15.75
CA ASP A 104 6.61 -5.15 -17.01
C ASP A 104 7.38 -4.62 -18.23
N TRP A 105 7.86 -3.37 -18.15
CA TRP A 105 8.78 -2.81 -19.13
C TRP A 105 10.11 -3.59 -19.13
N SER A 106 10.73 -3.83 -17.98
CA SER A 106 11.99 -4.57 -17.92
C SER A 106 11.86 -6.01 -18.40
N LYS A 107 10.72 -6.68 -18.14
CA LYS A 107 10.42 -8.00 -18.72
C LYS A 107 10.33 -8.00 -20.24
N ARG A 108 9.83 -6.92 -20.83
CA ARG A 108 9.81 -6.76 -22.30
C ARG A 108 11.21 -6.50 -22.82
N ASP A 109 11.95 -5.60 -22.17
CA ASP A 109 13.31 -5.24 -22.54
C ASP A 109 14.26 -6.45 -22.45
N PHE A 110 14.16 -7.25 -21.37
CA PHE A 110 14.88 -8.49 -21.19
C PHE A 110 14.70 -9.46 -22.35
N ARG A 111 13.46 -9.66 -22.80
CA ARG A 111 13.15 -10.55 -23.93
C ARG A 111 13.76 -10.05 -25.23
N VAL A 112 13.86 -8.74 -25.42
CA VAL A 112 14.53 -8.16 -26.59
C VAL A 112 16.05 -8.37 -26.48
N LEU A 113 16.61 -8.14 -25.30
CA LEU A 113 18.04 -8.30 -25.04
C LEU A 113 18.51 -9.75 -25.24
N VAL A 114 17.78 -10.72 -24.67
CA VAL A 114 18.08 -12.16 -24.85
C VAL A 114 18.04 -12.55 -26.32
N LYS A 115 17.04 -12.08 -27.09
CA LYS A 115 16.98 -12.35 -28.54
C LYS A 115 18.17 -11.76 -29.30
N SER A 116 18.62 -10.56 -28.93
CA SER A 116 19.80 -9.93 -29.54
C SER A 116 21.05 -10.77 -29.25
N MET A 117 21.19 -11.19 -28.00
CA MET A 117 22.29 -12.00 -27.50
C MET A 117 22.36 -13.37 -28.19
N ASP A 118 21.23 -14.09 -28.24
CA ASP A 118 21.12 -15.36 -28.99
C ASP A 118 21.45 -15.18 -30.49
N GLY A 119 21.09 -14.03 -31.05
CA GLY A 119 21.40 -13.68 -32.43
C GLY A 119 22.89 -13.51 -32.70
N VAL A 120 23.62 -12.86 -31.79
CA VAL A 120 25.09 -12.69 -31.88
C VAL A 120 25.80 -14.02 -31.64
N ASP A 121 25.45 -14.75 -30.58
CA ASP A 121 26.03 -16.08 -30.29
C ASP A 121 25.78 -17.07 -31.43
N GLY A 122 24.58 -17.07 -32.02
CA GLY A 122 24.26 -17.92 -33.16
C GLY A 122 25.07 -17.59 -34.43
N LYS A 123 25.46 -16.33 -34.65
CA LYS A 123 26.37 -15.95 -35.75
C LYS A 123 27.80 -16.42 -35.48
N LEU A 124 28.29 -16.22 -34.25
CA LEU A 124 29.61 -16.68 -33.84
C LEU A 124 29.70 -18.22 -33.92
N GLY A 125 28.68 -18.92 -33.45
CA GLY A 125 28.55 -20.37 -33.55
C GLY A 125 28.67 -20.87 -35.00
N ARG A 126 27.94 -20.28 -35.94
CA ARG A 126 28.07 -20.61 -37.38
C ARG A 126 29.47 -20.39 -37.93
N THR A 127 30.15 -19.34 -37.47
CA THR A 127 31.52 -19.02 -37.91
C THR A 127 32.50 -20.08 -37.42
N ILE A 128 32.38 -20.47 -36.14
CA ILE A 128 33.17 -21.55 -35.52
C ILE A 128 32.90 -22.88 -36.22
N GLU A 129 31.64 -23.19 -36.50
CA GLU A 129 31.23 -24.42 -37.21
C GLU A 129 31.81 -24.47 -38.64
N SER A 130 31.87 -23.32 -39.32
CA SER A 130 32.54 -23.17 -40.61
C SER A 130 34.03 -23.49 -40.51
N LEU A 131 34.74 -22.96 -39.50
CA LEU A 131 36.15 -23.28 -39.26
C LEU A 131 36.38 -24.75 -38.93
N GLN A 132 35.48 -25.36 -38.14
CA GLN A 132 35.55 -26.78 -37.79
C GLN A 132 35.35 -27.69 -39.01
N SER A 133 34.43 -27.32 -39.91
CA SER A 133 34.15 -28.08 -41.14
C SER A 133 35.26 -27.94 -42.21
N THR A 134 36.08 -26.89 -42.11
CA THR A 134 37.15 -26.62 -43.08
C THR A 134 38.39 -27.45 -42.74
N GLN A 135 38.64 -28.50 -43.52
CA GLN A 135 39.82 -29.35 -43.36
C GLN A 135 41.08 -28.70 -43.93
N ILE A 136 42.22 -28.96 -43.29
CA ILE A 136 43.50 -28.47 -43.80
C ILE A 136 43.88 -29.21 -45.09
N SER A 137 44.18 -28.42 -46.12
CA SER A 137 44.69 -28.89 -47.41
C SER A 137 45.96 -29.71 -47.26
N ASP A 138 46.02 -30.85 -47.97
CA ASP A 138 47.18 -31.75 -48.01
C ASP A 138 48.48 -31.04 -48.45
N LEU A 139 48.39 -29.89 -49.14
CA LEU A 139 49.56 -29.12 -49.57
C LEU A 139 50.38 -28.53 -48.43
N LEU A 140 49.75 -28.28 -47.28
CA LEU A 140 50.35 -27.71 -46.07
C LEU A 140 50.67 -28.76 -45.01
N ARG A 141 50.24 -30.01 -45.22
CA ARG A 141 50.36 -31.08 -44.22
C ARG A 141 51.75 -31.75 -44.29
N PRO A 142 52.48 -31.90 -43.17
CA PRO A 142 53.62 -32.80 -43.08
C PRO A 142 53.22 -34.26 -43.36
N GLN A 143 54.13 -35.09 -43.89
CA GLN A 143 53.76 -36.43 -44.37
C GLN A 143 53.26 -37.41 -43.28
N ASP A 144 53.47 -37.11 -42.00
CA ASP A 144 53.22 -38.02 -40.87
C ASP A 144 52.13 -37.55 -39.88
N GLU A 145 51.36 -36.50 -40.18
CA GLU A 145 50.41 -35.89 -39.22
C GLU A 145 48.92 -36.20 -39.49
N GLN A 146 48.12 -36.26 -38.42
CA GLN A 146 46.66 -36.48 -38.50
C GLN A 146 45.94 -35.31 -39.20
N ARG A 147 44.74 -35.57 -39.73
CA ARG A 147 43.90 -34.52 -40.32
C ARG A 147 43.41 -33.57 -39.22
N LYS A 148 43.86 -32.32 -39.29
CA LYS A 148 43.41 -31.23 -38.44
C LYS A 148 42.45 -30.31 -39.20
N ASN A 149 41.58 -29.63 -38.48
CA ASN A 149 40.70 -28.58 -39.01
C ASN A 149 41.29 -27.19 -38.70
N LEU A 150 40.67 -26.12 -39.19
CA LEU A 150 41.11 -24.74 -38.90
C LEU A 150 40.92 -24.35 -37.43
N LEU A 151 39.89 -24.91 -36.78
CA LEU A 151 39.56 -24.62 -35.39
C LEU A 151 40.64 -25.12 -34.41
N ASP A 152 41.34 -26.21 -34.74
CA ASP A 152 42.42 -26.79 -33.92
C ASP A 152 43.61 -25.82 -33.70
N PHE A 153 43.69 -24.72 -34.48
CA PHE A 153 44.72 -23.69 -34.41
C PHE A 153 44.25 -22.40 -33.73
N VAL A 154 43.03 -22.42 -33.20
CA VAL A 154 42.33 -21.27 -32.64
C VAL A 154 42.03 -21.49 -31.15
N ASP A 155 42.03 -20.42 -30.36
CA ASP A 155 41.67 -20.47 -28.94
C ASP A 155 40.16 -20.61 -28.73
N GLU A 156 39.69 -21.84 -28.55
CA GLU A 156 38.30 -22.13 -28.16
C GLU A 156 37.95 -21.63 -26.74
N GLU A 157 38.94 -21.49 -25.85
CA GLU A 157 38.69 -21.04 -24.47
C GLU A 157 38.18 -19.60 -24.44
N GLY A 158 38.66 -18.75 -25.35
CA GLY A 158 38.19 -17.37 -25.49
C GLY A 158 36.68 -17.28 -25.74
N VAL A 159 36.16 -18.14 -26.62
CA VAL A 159 34.72 -18.20 -26.93
C VAL A 159 33.93 -18.71 -25.74
N ASN A 160 34.40 -19.76 -25.07
CA ASN A 160 33.71 -20.33 -23.91
C ASN A 160 33.67 -19.35 -22.74
N ARG A 161 34.78 -18.65 -22.45
CA ARG A 161 34.84 -17.56 -21.47
C ARG A 161 33.80 -16.47 -21.76
N MET A 162 33.64 -16.12 -23.04
CA MET A 162 32.68 -15.09 -23.46
C MET A 162 31.22 -15.54 -23.27
N ARG A 163 30.90 -16.80 -23.60
CA ARG A 163 29.57 -17.37 -23.36
C ARG A 163 29.25 -17.47 -21.87
N ASP A 164 30.21 -17.89 -21.06
CA ASP A 164 30.04 -17.95 -19.61
C ASP A 164 29.83 -16.57 -19.01
N ALA A 165 30.57 -15.56 -19.50
CA ALA A 165 30.34 -14.18 -19.13
C ALA A 165 28.91 -13.75 -19.49
N MET A 166 28.46 -13.92 -20.73
CA MET A 166 27.07 -13.63 -21.13
C MET A 166 26.04 -14.28 -20.20
N LYS A 167 26.21 -15.57 -19.91
CA LYS A 167 25.32 -16.31 -19.03
C LYS A 167 25.26 -15.67 -17.64
N LYS A 168 26.41 -15.29 -17.08
CA LYS A 168 26.47 -14.56 -15.81
C LYS A 168 25.67 -13.24 -15.87
N SER A 169 25.78 -12.47 -16.95
CA SER A 169 24.97 -11.24 -17.09
C SER A 169 23.46 -11.50 -17.13
N ILE A 170 23.03 -12.60 -17.75
CA ILE A 170 21.62 -13.01 -17.71
C ILE A 170 21.19 -13.32 -16.27
N GLU A 171 22.02 -14.06 -15.53
CA GLU A 171 21.75 -14.40 -14.12
C GLU A 171 21.66 -13.14 -13.26
N GLU A 172 22.55 -12.16 -13.46
CA GLU A 172 22.51 -10.86 -12.77
C GLU A 172 21.24 -10.07 -13.11
N LEU A 173 20.85 -9.98 -14.39
CA LEU A 173 19.60 -9.32 -14.81
C LEU A 173 18.36 -9.99 -14.19
N GLN A 174 18.34 -11.32 -14.14
CA GLN A 174 17.28 -12.08 -13.47
C GLN A 174 17.26 -11.83 -11.97
N GLY A 175 18.42 -11.76 -11.31
CA GLY A 175 18.55 -11.42 -9.90
C GLY A 175 18.02 -10.01 -9.60
N ILE A 176 18.33 -9.03 -10.44
CA ILE A 176 17.81 -7.66 -10.34
C ILE A 176 16.28 -7.66 -10.46
N GLN A 177 15.70 -8.42 -11.41
CA GLN A 177 14.24 -8.56 -11.54
C GLN A 177 13.60 -9.24 -10.32
N GLN A 178 14.18 -10.32 -9.83
CA GLN A 178 13.64 -11.07 -8.69
C GLN A 178 13.66 -10.24 -7.40
N SER A 179 14.72 -9.45 -7.19
CA SER A 179 14.81 -8.50 -6.08
C SER A 179 13.63 -7.51 -6.10
N PHE A 180 13.40 -6.85 -7.25
CA PHE A 180 12.35 -5.84 -7.36
C PHE A 180 10.94 -6.44 -7.31
N ASP A 181 10.74 -7.66 -7.84
CA ASP A 181 9.49 -8.41 -7.68
C ASP A 181 9.18 -8.70 -6.22
N GLY A 182 10.20 -9.01 -5.41
CA GLY A 182 10.07 -9.19 -3.97
C GLY A 182 9.57 -7.92 -3.25
N ASP A 183 10.12 -6.75 -3.59
CA ASP A 183 9.68 -5.47 -3.04
C ASP A 183 8.24 -5.14 -3.47
N LEU A 184 7.89 -5.48 -4.70
CA LEU A 184 6.54 -5.28 -5.24
C LEU A 184 5.49 -6.14 -4.54
N LEU A 185 5.83 -7.39 -4.23
CA LEU A 185 4.97 -8.30 -3.45
C LEU A 185 4.78 -7.82 -2.01
N ARG A 186 5.81 -7.24 -1.39
CA ARG A 186 5.68 -6.63 -0.06
C ARG A 186 4.73 -5.44 -0.09
N PHE A 187 4.86 -4.58 -1.11
CA PHE A 187 3.94 -3.45 -1.28
C PHE A 187 2.49 -3.89 -1.55
N ASP A 188 2.29 -4.98 -2.30
CA ASP A 188 0.96 -5.59 -2.47
C ASP A 188 0.34 -6.08 -1.18
N ASN A 189 1.15 -6.72 -0.31
CA ASN A 189 0.68 -7.19 0.98
C ASN A 189 0.28 -6.00 1.87
N ASP A 190 1.10 -4.95 1.91
CA ASP A 190 0.79 -3.71 2.62
C ASP A 190 -0.56 -3.09 2.17
N ILE A 191 -0.78 -2.97 0.86
CA ILE A 191 -2.05 -2.46 0.32
C ILE A 191 -3.22 -3.38 0.67
N ARG A 192 -3.01 -4.71 0.64
CA ARG A 192 -4.06 -5.69 0.99
C ARG A 192 -4.42 -5.61 2.46
N ASP A 193 -3.42 -5.48 3.34
CA ASP A 193 -3.60 -5.38 4.77
C ASP A 193 -4.32 -4.08 5.13
N LEU A 194 -3.93 -2.95 4.53
CA LEU A 194 -4.66 -1.70 4.66
C LEU A 194 -6.12 -1.83 4.22
N LYS A 195 -6.36 -2.44 3.06
CA LYS A 195 -7.72 -2.67 2.55
C LYS A 195 -8.54 -3.53 3.51
N LYS A 196 -7.93 -4.56 4.10
CA LYS A 196 -8.58 -5.42 5.09
C LYS A 196 -8.99 -4.62 6.33
N VAL A 197 -8.09 -3.84 6.90
CA VAL A 197 -8.36 -3.01 8.09
C VAL A 197 -9.46 -1.97 7.78
N ILE A 198 -9.43 -1.34 6.59
CA ILE A 198 -10.50 -0.42 6.16
C ILE A 198 -11.85 -1.14 6.08
N ILE A 199 -11.92 -2.35 5.50
CA ILE A 199 -13.18 -3.10 5.40
C ILE A 199 -13.68 -3.52 6.79
N GLU A 200 -12.80 -4.01 7.65
CA GLU A 200 -13.14 -4.39 9.04
C GLU A 200 -13.70 -3.19 9.82
N SER A 201 -13.19 -1.98 9.57
CA SER A 201 -13.73 -0.74 10.15
C SER A 201 -15.11 -0.34 9.61
N GLN A 202 -15.49 -0.78 8.40
CA GLN A 202 -16.79 -0.48 7.77
C GLN A 202 -17.88 -1.47 8.20
N THR A 203 -17.54 -2.74 8.36
CA THR A 203 -18.51 -3.77 8.77
C THR A 203 -19.09 -3.52 10.15
N GLN A 204 -18.39 -2.77 11.01
CA GLN A 204 -18.91 -2.36 12.32
C GLN A 204 -20.00 -1.28 12.25
N ASP A 205 -20.04 -0.48 11.17
CA ASP A 205 -21.12 0.49 10.92
C ASP A 205 -22.33 -0.16 10.21
N SER A 206 -22.18 -1.38 9.66
CA SER A 206 -23.11 -1.98 8.68
C SER A 206 -23.97 -3.14 9.21
N ASP A 207 -23.70 -3.68 10.39
CA ASP A 207 -24.63 -4.61 11.07
C ASP A 207 -25.93 -3.89 11.52
N ASP A 208 -26.03 -2.58 11.26
CA ASP A 208 -27.14 -1.66 11.51
C ASP A 208 -28.17 -1.60 10.35
N GLU A 209 -28.25 -2.58 9.44
CA GLU A 209 -29.36 -2.67 8.46
C GLU A 209 -30.74 -2.86 9.15
N GLU A 210 -30.78 -3.20 10.45
CA GLU A 210 -32.01 -3.14 11.28
C GLU A 210 -32.31 -1.73 11.87
N HIS A 211 -31.44 -0.73 11.67
CA HIS A 211 -31.56 0.59 12.30
C HIS A 211 -32.07 1.73 11.40
N ALA A 212 -32.52 1.43 10.18
CA ALA A 212 -33.30 2.39 9.36
C ALA A 212 -34.63 2.82 10.03
N SER A 213 -34.98 2.22 11.17
CA SER A 213 -36.18 2.52 11.97
C SER A 213 -35.88 3.24 13.30
N GLN A 214 -34.62 3.60 13.60
CA GLN A 214 -34.33 4.35 14.83
C GLN A 214 -34.67 5.84 14.67
N PRO A 215 -35.30 6.48 15.67
CA PRO A 215 -35.53 7.93 15.67
C PRO A 215 -34.19 8.66 15.47
N PHE A 216 -34.21 9.79 14.78
CA PHE A 216 -32.97 10.57 14.64
C PHE A 216 -32.45 10.91 16.05
N THR A 217 -31.13 10.80 16.26
CA THR A 217 -30.51 11.03 17.57
C THR A 217 -30.82 12.43 18.15
N MET A 218 -31.10 13.40 17.26
CA MET A 218 -31.59 14.72 17.62
C MET A 218 -33.02 14.71 18.18
N ASP A 219 -33.90 13.88 17.63
CA ASP A 219 -35.29 13.77 18.09
C ASP A 219 -35.33 13.24 19.53
N ILE A 220 -34.54 12.19 19.82
CA ILE A 220 -34.39 11.63 21.17
C ILE A 220 -33.84 12.67 22.15
N LEU A 221 -32.84 13.45 21.72
CA LEU A 221 -32.27 14.51 22.56
C LEU A 221 -33.29 15.64 22.83
N MET A 222 -34.07 16.04 21.82
CA MET A 222 -35.15 17.03 22.01
C MET A 222 -36.21 16.51 22.97
N GLU A 223 -36.59 15.23 22.88
CA GLU A 223 -37.56 14.59 23.78
C GLU A 223 -37.05 14.53 25.23
N ILE A 224 -35.78 14.18 25.46
CA ILE A 224 -35.16 14.22 26.80
C ILE A 224 -35.18 15.65 27.37
N LEU A 225 -34.85 16.66 26.55
CA LEU A 225 -34.86 18.06 26.98
C LEU A 225 -36.27 18.54 27.31
N GLU A 226 -37.26 18.20 26.48
CA GLU A 226 -38.67 18.53 26.70
C GLU A 226 -39.20 17.88 27.99
N ASN A 227 -38.91 16.59 28.20
CA ASN A 227 -39.28 15.89 29.43
C ASN A 227 -38.62 16.52 30.67
N SER A 228 -37.35 16.90 30.62
CA SER A 228 -36.67 17.60 31.72
C SER A 228 -37.32 18.94 32.06
N THR A 229 -37.67 19.74 31.04
CA THR A 229 -38.35 21.03 31.26
C THR A 229 -39.76 20.85 31.83
N THR A 230 -40.50 19.84 31.35
CA THR A 230 -41.85 19.53 31.83
C THR A 230 -41.81 19.06 33.28
N MET A 231 -40.89 18.17 33.65
CA MET A 231 -40.70 17.73 35.03
C MET A 231 -40.36 18.87 35.98
N ALA A 232 -39.57 19.87 35.55
CA ALA A 232 -39.30 21.06 36.34
C ALA A 232 -40.56 21.93 36.54
N GLN A 233 -41.43 22.05 35.53
CA GLN A 233 -42.72 22.74 35.66
C GLN A 233 -43.66 22.02 36.63
N LEU A 234 -43.72 20.68 36.56
CA LEU A 234 -44.52 19.87 37.49
C LEU A 234 -44.05 20.03 38.94
N LEU A 235 -42.73 20.03 39.18
CA LEU A 235 -42.17 20.30 40.51
C LEU A 235 -42.45 21.73 41.00
N ALA A 236 -42.39 22.72 40.11
CA ALA A 236 -42.76 24.10 40.45
C ALA A 236 -44.25 24.18 40.87
N SER A 237 -45.13 23.45 40.19
CA SER A 237 -46.55 23.32 40.56
C SER A 237 -46.73 22.67 41.94
N LEU A 238 -46.03 21.56 42.20
CA LEU A 238 -46.05 20.90 43.53
C LEU A 238 -45.53 21.80 44.66
N THR A 239 -44.50 22.60 44.37
CA THR A 239 -43.92 23.58 45.33
C THR A 239 -44.92 24.70 45.61
N ASN A 240 -45.54 25.25 44.57
CA ASN A 240 -46.59 26.26 44.72
C ASN A 240 -47.78 25.70 45.53
N HIS A 241 -48.21 24.46 45.26
CA HIS A 241 -49.26 23.81 46.04
C HIS A 241 -48.86 23.60 47.51
N PHE A 242 -47.60 23.24 47.79
CA PHE A 242 -47.09 23.16 49.16
C PHE A 242 -47.11 24.52 49.87
N ASP A 243 -46.66 25.58 49.21
CA ASP A 243 -46.68 26.95 49.75
C ASP A 243 -48.12 27.46 49.99
N MET A 244 -49.05 27.09 49.11
CA MET A 244 -50.49 27.33 49.29
C MET A 244 -51.05 26.54 50.48
N CYS A 245 -50.68 25.26 50.67
CA CYS A 245 -51.06 24.47 51.83
C CYS A 245 -50.53 25.07 53.15
N VAL A 246 -49.29 25.57 53.16
CA VAL A 246 -48.69 26.26 54.31
C VAL A 246 -49.44 27.55 54.62
N THR A 247 -49.76 28.34 53.59
CA THR A 247 -50.50 29.60 53.73
C THR A 247 -51.93 29.37 54.22
N ALA A 248 -52.61 28.34 53.71
CA ALA A 248 -53.95 27.93 54.14
C ALA A 248 -53.98 27.48 55.61
N ILE A 249 -52.99 26.70 56.07
CA ILE A 249 -52.88 26.26 57.46
C ILE A 249 -52.54 27.42 58.41
N ARG A 250 -51.73 28.38 57.95
CA ARG A 250 -51.36 29.58 58.72
C ARG A 250 -52.55 30.52 58.92
N THR A 251 -53.38 30.68 57.89
CA THR A 251 -54.58 31.54 57.93
C THR A 251 -55.78 30.89 58.61
N THR A 252 -55.68 29.61 58.99
CA THR A 252 -56.71 28.87 59.73
C THR A 252 -56.37 28.83 61.22
N GLU A 253 -57.27 29.30 62.08
CA GLU A 253 -57.09 29.33 63.54
C GLU A 253 -56.77 27.93 64.11
N GLY A 254 -55.66 27.81 64.87
CA GLY A 254 -55.22 26.54 65.46
C GLY A 254 -54.52 25.55 64.52
N GLY A 255 -54.45 25.84 63.21
CA GLY A 255 -53.88 24.94 62.20
C GLY A 255 -52.39 24.68 62.36
N ALA A 256 -51.59 25.71 62.64
CA ALA A 256 -50.15 25.58 62.84
C ALA A 256 -49.78 24.68 64.03
N ALA A 257 -50.56 24.74 65.12
CA ALA A 257 -50.35 23.90 66.30
C ALA A 257 -50.70 22.42 66.04
N LEU A 258 -51.79 22.17 65.31
CA LEU A 258 -52.19 20.80 64.92
C LEU A 258 -51.23 20.19 63.90
N ALA A 259 -50.78 20.97 62.92
CA ALA A 259 -49.80 20.53 61.92
C ALA A 259 -48.47 20.11 62.57
N ARG A 260 -47.96 20.87 63.55
CA ARG A 260 -46.75 20.50 64.32
C ARG A 260 -46.92 19.21 65.10
N ARG A 261 -48.07 19.03 65.77
CA ARG A 261 -48.36 17.81 66.53
C ARG A 261 -48.41 16.58 65.63
N ARG A 262 -49.18 16.65 64.53
CA ARG A 262 -49.27 15.55 63.55
C ARG A 262 -47.92 15.28 62.85
N ALA A 263 -47.15 16.31 62.52
CA ALA A 263 -45.81 16.14 61.95
C ALA A 263 -44.85 15.43 62.91
N ALA A 264 -44.91 15.74 64.21
CA ALA A 264 -44.11 15.06 65.23
C ALA A 264 -44.55 13.59 65.42
N GLU A 265 -45.85 13.30 65.35
CA GLU A 265 -46.41 11.94 65.39
C GLU A 265 -45.99 11.10 64.16
N VAL A 266 -46.02 11.69 62.95
CA VAL A 266 -45.58 11.01 61.71
C VAL A 266 -44.07 10.72 61.72
N ASN A 267 -43.25 11.66 62.20
CA ASN A 267 -41.79 11.46 62.30
C ASN A 267 -41.39 10.39 63.34
N GLN A 268 -42.18 10.20 64.41
CA GLN A 268 -41.96 9.13 65.39
C GLN A 268 -42.37 7.75 64.85
N ALA A 269 -43.37 7.67 63.97
CA ALA A 269 -43.86 6.41 63.41
C ALA A 269 -43.03 5.89 62.21
N GLN A 270 -42.33 6.76 61.47
CA GLN A 270 -41.61 6.38 60.23
C GLN A 270 -40.08 6.28 60.37
N GLY A 271 -39.48 6.52 61.54
CA GLY A 271 -38.04 6.28 61.79
C GLY A 271 -37.10 7.18 60.99
N SER A 272 -36.57 8.23 61.64
CA SER A 272 -35.38 9.05 61.30
C SER A 272 -35.17 9.61 59.88
N ASP A 273 -35.95 9.28 58.86
CA ASP A 273 -35.80 9.85 57.49
C ASP A 273 -36.78 11.00 57.22
N GLY A 274 -37.43 11.50 58.28
CA GLY A 274 -38.42 12.57 58.22
C GLY A 274 -37.79 13.96 58.25
N VAL A 275 -37.72 14.64 57.11
CA VAL A 275 -37.43 16.08 57.01
C VAL A 275 -38.40 16.84 57.93
N SER A 276 -37.90 17.67 58.86
CA SER A 276 -38.73 18.35 59.87
C SER A 276 -39.63 19.43 59.27
N ILE A 277 -40.96 19.31 59.44
CA ILE A 277 -41.95 20.36 59.15
C ILE A 277 -41.86 21.52 60.15
N SER A 278 -41.38 21.20 61.36
CA SER A 278 -41.29 22.13 62.49
C SER A 278 -40.37 23.33 62.24
N GLY A 279 -39.35 23.20 61.39
CA GLY A 279 -38.41 24.29 61.07
C GLY A 279 -39.00 25.34 60.12
N VAL A 280 -39.66 24.89 59.04
CA VAL A 280 -40.22 25.78 57.99
C VAL A 280 -41.39 26.62 58.52
N ILE A 281 -42.24 26.03 59.36
CA ILE A 281 -43.35 26.76 60.00
C ILE A 281 -42.83 27.75 61.05
N ALA A 282 -41.71 27.46 61.73
CA ALA A 282 -41.13 28.36 62.73
C ALA A 282 -40.30 29.51 62.13
N GLU A 283 -39.58 29.28 61.03
CA GLU A 283 -38.81 30.32 60.32
C GLU A 283 -39.72 31.34 59.61
N GLN A 284 -40.90 30.93 59.14
CA GLN A 284 -41.86 31.84 58.51
C GLN A 284 -42.80 32.56 59.49
N GLU A 285 -42.86 32.15 60.77
CA GLU A 285 -43.56 32.89 61.83
C GLU A 285 -42.80 34.14 62.30
N SER A 286 -41.46 34.17 62.15
CA SER A 286 -40.62 35.32 62.54
C SER A 286 -40.62 36.46 61.51
N ASN A 287 -41.04 36.20 60.26
CA ASN A 287 -41.18 37.19 59.17
C ASN A 287 -42.59 37.83 59.11
N SER A 288 -43.33 37.84 60.22
CA SER A 288 -44.78 38.09 60.34
C SER A 288 -45.24 39.55 60.21
N SER A 289 -44.54 40.41 59.46
CA SER A 289 -44.92 41.83 59.36
C SER A 289 -45.83 42.18 58.18
N ASP A 290 -45.95 41.31 57.16
CA ASP A 290 -46.45 41.69 55.82
C ASP A 290 -47.48 40.73 55.21
N LEU A 291 -48.34 40.10 56.02
CA LEU A 291 -49.55 39.47 55.49
C LEU A 291 -50.68 40.49 55.52
N GLU A 292 -50.92 41.12 54.37
CA GLU A 292 -52.18 41.81 54.11
C GLU A 292 -53.33 40.90 54.54
N SER A 293 -54.31 41.49 55.24
CA SER A 293 -55.47 40.77 55.77
C SER A 293 -56.22 40.07 54.64
N VAL A 294 -55.91 38.79 54.40
CA VAL A 294 -56.63 37.92 53.47
C VAL A 294 -58.10 37.99 53.86
N THR A 295 -58.97 38.45 52.96
CA THR A 295 -60.39 38.57 53.27
C THR A 295 -60.97 37.16 53.49
N ASP A 296 -62.06 37.04 54.26
CA ASP A 296 -62.71 35.74 54.47
C ASP A 296 -63.12 35.05 53.14
N SER A 297 -63.35 35.86 52.10
CA SER A 297 -63.62 35.41 50.73
C SER A 297 -62.37 34.81 50.06
N ASP A 298 -61.24 35.52 50.11
CA ASP A 298 -59.98 35.05 49.52
C ASP A 298 -59.49 33.77 50.22
N ARG A 299 -59.76 33.62 51.52
CA ARG A 299 -59.47 32.39 52.28
C ARG A 299 -60.32 31.21 51.79
N ALA A 300 -61.62 31.41 51.56
CA ALA A 300 -62.50 30.36 51.08
C ALA A 300 -62.13 29.89 49.67
N GLU A 301 -61.72 30.82 48.80
CA GLU A 301 -61.20 30.52 47.46
C GLU A 301 -59.87 29.74 47.53
N MET A 302 -58.92 30.18 48.35
CA MET A 302 -57.64 29.47 48.58
C MET A 302 -57.85 28.04 49.10
N LEU A 303 -58.76 27.85 50.06
CA LEU A 303 -59.09 26.52 50.61
C LEU A 303 -59.74 25.62 49.55
N GLN A 304 -60.53 26.19 48.64
CA GLN A 304 -61.12 25.45 47.53
C GLN A 304 -60.05 24.96 46.56
N VAL A 305 -59.09 25.82 46.19
CA VAL A 305 -57.96 25.44 45.32
C VAL A 305 -57.09 24.37 45.96
N VAL A 306 -56.76 24.50 47.25
CA VAL A 306 -55.96 23.48 47.97
C VAL A 306 -56.64 22.11 47.98
N VAL A 307 -57.96 22.04 48.19
CA VAL A 307 -58.68 20.76 48.18
C VAL A 307 -58.78 20.16 46.78
N GLN A 308 -58.93 21.00 45.74
CA GLN A 308 -58.96 20.55 44.35
C GLN A 308 -57.60 19.97 43.94
N ASP A 309 -56.54 20.77 44.08
CA ASP A 309 -55.18 20.38 43.70
C ASP A 309 -54.70 19.15 44.48
N ALA A 310 -55.10 19.00 45.74
CA ALA A 310 -54.69 17.87 46.57
C ALA A 310 -55.16 16.50 46.03
N SER A 311 -56.18 16.47 45.17
CA SER A 311 -56.59 15.24 44.47
C SER A 311 -55.71 14.91 43.27
N GLU A 312 -55.05 15.92 42.67
CA GLU A 312 -54.22 15.81 41.47
C GLU A 312 -52.72 15.59 41.81
N VAL A 313 -52.30 15.88 43.05
CA VAL A 313 -50.90 15.74 43.51
C VAL A 313 -50.32 14.34 43.27
N SER A 314 -51.13 13.29 43.43
CA SER A 314 -50.64 11.91 43.19
C SER A 314 -50.36 11.67 41.71
N ASP A 315 -51.27 12.11 40.84
CA ASP A 315 -51.17 11.94 39.38
C ASP A 315 -49.97 12.72 38.83
N VAL A 316 -49.70 13.92 39.35
CA VAL A 316 -48.51 14.71 38.99
C VAL A 316 -47.21 14.00 39.41
N VAL A 317 -47.18 13.34 40.56
CA VAL A 317 -46.00 12.57 40.99
C VAL A 317 -45.79 11.33 40.12
N GLU A 318 -46.87 10.65 39.74
CA GLU A 318 -46.82 9.52 38.80
C GLU A 318 -46.32 9.97 37.42
N GLU A 319 -46.81 11.10 36.89
CA GLU A 319 -46.34 11.67 35.63
C GLU A 319 -44.83 12.01 35.67
N ILE A 320 -44.32 12.57 36.77
CA ILE A 320 -42.88 12.82 36.95
C ILE A 320 -42.10 11.50 36.89
N GLN A 321 -42.61 10.42 37.49
CA GLN A 321 -41.95 9.12 37.49
C GLN A 321 -41.97 8.46 36.10
N GLU A 322 -43.10 8.53 35.40
CA GLU A 322 -43.23 8.00 34.03
C GLU A 322 -42.29 8.71 33.07
N ARG A 323 -42.23 10.05 33.12
CA ARG A 323 -41.31 10.84 32.29
C ARG A 323 -39.85 10.52 32.58
N LEU A 324 -39.49 10.35 33.86
CA LEU A 324 -38.14 9.93 34.22
C LEU A 324 -37.79 8.56 33.62
N ALA A 325 -38.72 7.60 33.68
CA ALA A 325 -38.50 6.26 33.13
C ALA A 325 -38.27 6.29 31.61
N VAL A 326 -39.01 7.12 30.88
CA VAL A 326 -38.81 7.35 29.44
C VAL A 326 -37.43 7.97 29.18
N MET A 327 -37.08 9.04 29.90
CA MET A 327 -35.76 9.67 29.77
C MET A 327 -34.60 8.70 30.04
N GLU A 328 -34.73 7.79 31.00
CA GLU A 328 -33.72 6.77 31.28
C GLU A 328 -33.59 5.73 30.17
N GLN A 329 -34.69 5.39 29.49
CA GLN A 329 -34.67 4.50 28.33
C GLN A 329 -33.99 5.18 27.13
N ASP A 330 -34.38 6.41 26.83
CA ASP A 330 -33.84 7.19 25.72
C ASP A 330 -32.35 7.48 25.90
N TYR A 331 -31.94 7.78 27.13
CA TYR A 331 -30.53 8.00 27.45
C TYR A 331 -29.67 6.75 27.21
N LYS A 332 -30.20 5.53 27.45
CA LYS A 332 -29.48 4.29 27.13
C LYS A 332 -29.23 4.13 25.63
N ILE A 333 -30.20 4.51 24.80
CA ILE A 333 -30.04 4.49 23.33
C ILE A 333 -28.92 5.45 22.93
N LEU A 334 -28.91 6.66 23.50
CA LEU A 334 -27.89 7.66 23.21
C LEU A 334 -26.48 7.22 23.66
N GLN A 335 -26.37 6.55 24.82
CA GLN A 335 -25.10 5.97 25.28
C GLN A 335 -24.59 4.88 24.33
N GLN A 336 -25.46 3.99 23.85
CA GLN A 336 -25.08 2.95 22.89
C GLN A 336 -24.54 3.57 21.59
N ARG A 337 -25.19 4.64 21.11
CA ARG A 337 -24.73 5.39 19.94
C ARG A 337 -23.40 6.10 20.18
N ASN A 338 -23.17 6.69 21.35
CA ASN A 338 -21.87 7.29 21.68
C ASN A 338 -20.76 6.21 21.69
N ALA A 339 -21.01 5.07 22.33
CA ALA A 339 -20.07 3.96 22.36
C ALA A 339 -19.78 3.40 20.94
N ALA A 340 -20.78 3.35 20.07
CA ALA A 340 -20.58 2.96 18.67
C ALA A 340 -19.73 4.00 17.90
N ALA A 341 -19.96 5.29 18.11
CA ALA A 341 -19.16 6.36 17.51
C ALA A 341 -17.70 6.32 17.98
N GLU A 342 -17.46 6.10 19.28
CA GLU A 342 -16.13 5.92 19.85
C GLU A 342 -15.41 4.72 19.24
N LYS A 343 -16.09 3.57 19.16
CA LYS A 343 -15.55 2.35 18.55
C LYS A 343 -15.20 2.55 17.06
N SER A 344 -16.09 3.19 16.31
CA SER A 344 -15.87 3.49 14.88
C SER A 344 -14.68 4.44 14.69
N TYR A 345 -14.55 5.45 15.55
CA TYR A 345 -13.41 6.36 15.57
C TYR A 345 -12.08 5.66 15.88
N ILE A 346 -12.04 4.78 16.89
CA ILE A 346 -10.83 4.01 17.23
C ILE A 346 -10.46 3.08 16.06
N SER A 347 -11.43 2.40 15.47
CA SER A 347 -11.16 1.47 14.36
C SER A 347 -10.59 2.18 13.11
N ILE A 348 -11.09 3.38 12.79
CA ILE A 348 -10.52 4.15 11.68
C ILE A 348 -9.16 4.76 12.03
N LEU A 349 -8.92 5.08 13.31
CA LEU A 349 -7.60 5.49 13.77
C LEU A 349 -6.58 4.38 13.57
N ASP A 350 -6.93 3.12 13.88
CA ASP A 350 -6.08 1.97 13.59
C ASP A 350 -5.76 1.87 12.10
N ALA A 351 -6.76 2.01 11.22
CA ALA A 351 -6.54 2.05 9.77
C ALA A 351 -5.58 3.18 9.35
N PHE A 352 -5.73 4.37 9.95
CA PHE A 352 -4.88 5.52 9.69
C PHE A 352 -3.44 5.29 10.18
N THR A 353 -3.23 4.61 11.31
CA THR A 353 -1.88 4.25 11.79
C THR A 353 -1.19 3.23 10.87
N VAL A 354 -1.94 2.24 10.36
CA VAL A 354 -1.44 1.29 9.36
C VAL A 354 -1.03 2.03 8.09
N LEU A 355 -1.87 2.95 7.61
CA LEU A 355 -1.56 3.80 6.47
C LEU A 355 -0.27 4.63 6.71
N GLY A 356 -0.10 5.20 7.90
CA GLY A 356 1.12 5.92 8.28
C GLY A 356 2.37 5.03 8.17
N SER A 357 2.29 3.80 8.71
CA SER A 357 3.40 2.83 8.63
C SER A 357 3.76 2.45 7.18
N ILE A 358 2.76 2.36 6.29
CA ILE A 358 2.97 2.11 4.86
C ILE A 358 3.60 3.34 4.21
N GLY A 359 3.18 4.54 4.62
CA GLY A 359 3.78 5.80 4.20
C GLY A 359 5.28 5.89 4.51
N ASP A 360 5.71 5.42 5.69
CA ASP A 360 7.12 5.36 6.04
C ASP A 360 7.91 4.43 5.10
N ARG A 361 7.36 3.25 4.79
CA ARG A 361 7.95 2.26 3.88
C ARG A 361 7.85 2.65 2.39
N LEU A 362 6.97 3.58 2.04
CA LEU A 362 6.76 4.00 0.65
C LEU A 362 8.04 4.55 0.03
N ASN A 363 8.83 5.28 0.81
CA ASN A 363 10.11 5.82 0.36
C ASN A 363 11.09 4.69 -0.01
N ASP A 364 11.09 3.59 0.73
CA ASP A 364 11.93 2.43 0.45
C ASP A 364 11.52 1.75 -0.86
N TYR A 365 10.22 1.61 -1.14
CA TYR A 365 9.72 1.06 -2.40
C TYR A 365 10.07 1.95 -3.62
N LEU A 366 9.98 3.28 -3.47
CA LEU A 366 10.37 4.23 -4.51
C LEU A 366 11.88 4.22 -4.73
N ALA A 367 12.67 4.13 -3.65
CA ALA A 367 14.12 3.97 -3.74
C ALA A 367 14.50 2.65 -4.44
N ALA A 368 13.80 1.55 -4.12
CA ALA A 368 13.99 0.26 -4.77
C ALA A 368 13.69 0.31 -6.28
N GLU A 369 12.67 1.06 -6.72
CA GLU A 369 12.42 1.27 -8.16
C GLU A 369 13.59 2.00 -8.84
N GLN A 370 14.11 3.05 -8.20
CA GLN A 370 15.21 3.83 -8.75
C GLN A 370 16.51 3.01 -8.82
N ASP A 371 16.80 2.26 -7.76
CA ASP A 371 17.94 1.35 -7.70
C ASP A 371 17.80 0.22 -8.74
N PHE A 372 16.61 -0.36 -8.88
CA PHE A 372 16.29 -1.32 -9.93
C PHE A 372 16.59 -0.77 -11.32
N LYS A 373 16.10 0.44 -11.67
CA LYS A 373 16.36 1.06 -12.98
C LYS A 373 17.86 1.31 -13.22
N THR A 374 18.55 1.75 -12.17
CA THR A 374 19.99 2.06 -12.27
C THR A 374 20.80 0.79 -12.51
N ARG A 375 20.58 -0.25 -11.70
CA ARG A 375 21.24 -1.56 -11.87
C ARG A 375 20.89 -2.21 -13.21
N TRP A 376 19.62 -2.11 -13.62
CA TRP A 376 19.18 -2.62 -14.93
C TRP A 376 19.94 -1.99 -16.09
N ASN A 377 20.08 -0.67 -16.08
CA ASN A 377 20.78 0.05 -17.15
C ASN A 377 22.28 -0.25 -17.18
N LEU A 378 22.92 -0.33 -16.01
CA LEU A 378 24.35 -0.65 -15.90
C LEU A 378 24.65 -2.07 -16.42
N GLU A 379 23.84 -3.05 -16.01
CA GLU A 379 24.02 -4.43 -16.46
C GLU A 379 23.70 -4.55 -17.96
N LYS A 380 22.71 -3.81 -18.46
CA LYS A 380 22.38 -3.75 -19.88
C LYS A 380 23.54 -3.19 -20.71
N GLU A 381 24.22 -2.14 -20.24
CA GLU A 381 25.44 -1.62 -20.88
C GLU A 381 26.53 -2.69 -20.95
N THR A 382 26.74 -3.40 -19.84
CA THR A 382 27.68 -4.53 -19.77
C THR A 382 27.34 -5.63 -20.79
N VAL A 383 26.05 -5.93 -21.00
CA VAL A 383 25.62 -6.89 -22.03
C VAL A 383 25.88 -6.37 -23.44
N PHE A 384 25.68 -5.07 -23.71
CA PHE A 384 26.00 -4.49 -25.01
C PHE A 384 27.49 -4.55 -25.32
N ASP A 385 28.34 -4.26 -24.35
CA ASP A 385 29.80 -4.36 -24.50
C ASP A 385 30.21 -5.80 -24.84
N ARG A 386 29.66 -6.80 -24.12
CA ARG A 386 29.92 -8.22 -24.42
C ARG A 386 29.42 -8.64 -25.80
N MET A 387 28.25 -8.15 -26.23
CA MET A 387 27.76 -8.41 -27.59
C MET A 387 28.68 -7.80 -28.65
N ALA A 388 29.26 -6.62 -28.41
CA ALA A 388 30.23 -6.01 -29.31
C ALA A 388 31.53 -6.82 -29.38
N GLU A 389 32.05 -7.28 -28.24
CA GLU A 389 33.24 -8.14 -28.16
C GLU A 389 33.05 -9.47 -28.91
N MET A 390 31.85 -10.08 -28.83
CA MET A 390 31.53 -11.27 -29.62
C MET A 390 31.49 -11.04 -31.12
N GLU A 391 30.97 -9.90 -31.56
CA GLU A 391 30.93 -9.55 -32.97
C GLU A 391 32.35 -9.26 -33.50
N GLU A 392 33.23 -8.67 -32.67
CA GLU A 392 34.66 -8.52 -33.00
C GLU A 392 35.35 -9.89 -33.11
N MET A 393 35.13 -10.78 -32.14
CA MET A 393 35.67 -12.15 -32.16
C MET A 393 35.20 -12.93 -33.39
N ARG A 394 33.93 -12.77 -33.76
CA ARG A 394 33.39 -13.32 -35.00
C ARG A 394 34.14 -12.75 -36.22
N GLY A 395 34.31 -11.43 -36.28
CA GLY A 395 35.03 -10.75 -37.36
C GLY A 395 36.47 -11.25 -37.51
N PHE A 396 37.15 -11.50 -36.38
CA PHE A 396 38.47 -12.11 -36.38
C PHE A 396 38.46 -13.53 -36.99
N TYR A 397 37.51 -14.39 -36.62
CA TYR A 397 37.41 -15.75 -37.15
C TYR A 397 36.99 -15.82 -38.62
N ASP A 398 36.07 -14.96 -39.05
CA ASP A 398 35.73 -14.80 -40.46
C ASP A 398 36.96 -14.35 -41.28
N GLY A 399 37.75 -13.41 -40.73
CA GLY A 399 39.01 -12.94 -41.30
C GLY A 399 40.07 -14.04 -41.37
N TYR A 400 40.19 -14.86 -40.31
CA TYR A 400 41.10 -16.01 -40.26
C TYR A 400 40.77 -17.04 -41.34
N GLY A 401 39.50 -17.41 -41.51
CA GLY A 401 39.05 -18.30 -42.58
C GLY A 401 39.40 -17.76 -43.97
N SER A 402 39.16 -16.46 -44.21
CA SER A 402 39.49 -15.80 -45.49
C SER A 402 41.00 -15.74 -45.76
N ALA A 403 41.80 -15.50 -44.72
CA ALA A 403 43.26 -15.49 -44.81
C ALA A 403 43.81 -16.88 -45.15
N TYR A 404 43.20 -17.95 -44.62
CA TYR A 404 43.55 -19.32 -44.94
C TYR A 404 43.36 -19.65 -46.43
N GLU A 405 42.24 -19.24 -47.04
CA GLU A 405 42.02 -19.43 -48.48
C GLU A 405 43.10 -18.73 -49.34
N THR A 406 43.49 -17.53 -48.92
CA THR A 406 44.55 -16.76 -49.56
C THR A 406 45.91 -17.45 -49.41
N LEU A 407 46.21 -18.00 -48.23
CA LEU A 407 47.41 -18.79 -47.97
C LEU A 407 47.50 -20.00 -48.90
N ILE A 408 46.41 -20.74 -49.09
CA ILE A 408 46.39 -21.89 -50.02
C ILE A 408 46.71 -21.46 -51.45
N SER A 409 46.17 -20.33 -51.89
CA SER A 409 46.46 -19.79 -53.23
C SER A 409 47.93 -19.40 -53.38
N GLU A 410 48.52 -18.80 -52.35
CA GLU A 410 49.94 -18.42 -52.33
C GLU A 410 50.86 -19.66 -52.31
N VAL A 411 50.52 -20.70 -51.55
CA VAL A 411 51.27 -21.96 -51.53
C VAL A 411 51.27 -22.61 -52.92
N LYS A 412 50.12 -22.64 -53.60
CA LYS A 412 50.03 -23.15 -54.98
C LYS A 412 50.86 -22.33 -55.95
N ARG A 413 50.83 -20.99 -55.82
CA ARG A 413 51.64 -20.09 -56.66
C ARG A 413 53.14 -20.35 -56.46
N ARG A 414 53.60 -20.50 -55.21
CA ARG A 414 55.02 -20.81 -54.90
C ARG A 414 55.45 -22.16 -55.47
N LYS A 415 54.64 -23.21 -55.33
CA LYS A 415 54.92 -24.52 -55.95
C LYS A 415 54.98 -24.42 -57.48
N ALA A 416 54.07 -23.69 -58.11
CA ALA A 416 54.09 -23.50 -59.57
C ALA A 416 55.35 -22.75 -60.05
N VAL A 417 55.83 -21.76 -59.30
CA VAL A 417 57.09 -21.07 -59.59
C VAL A 417 58.26 -22.03 -59.44
N GLU A 418 58.29 -22.82 -58.36
CA GLU A 418 59.33 -23.82 -58.12
C GLU A 418 59.38 -24.89 -59.23
N ASP A 419 58.23 -25.44 -59.62
CA ASP A 419 58.10 -26.37 -60.74
C ASP A 419 58.57 -25.73 -62.06
N GLY A 420 58.24 -24.45 -62.27
CA GLY A 420 58.70 -23.67 -63.41
C GLY A 420 60.23 -23.53 -63.46
N VAL A 421 60.85 -23.19 -62.32
CA VAL A 421 62.31 -23.09 -62.18
C VAL A 421 62.97 -24.45 -62.41
N GLN A 422 62.45 -25.52 -61.79
CA GLN A 422 62.95 -26.87 -62.01
C GLN A 422 62.83 -27.31 -63.47
N ASN A 423 61.74 -26.96 -64.14
CA ASN A 423 61.56 -27.28 -65.56
C ASN A 423 62.56 -26.54 -66.45
N ILE A 424 62.81 -25.25 -66.19
CA ILE A 424 63.84 -24.48 -66.91
C ILE A 424 65.21 -25.13 -66.75
N TRP A 425 65.59 -25.48 -65.51
CA TRP A 425 66.87 -26.15 -65.26
C TRP A 425 66.96 -27.52 -65.91
N ARG A 426 65.87 -28.30 -65.91
CA ARG A 426 65.79 -29.59 -66.61
C ARG A 426 65.98 -29.43 -68.12
N MET A 427 65.34 -28.43 -68.74
CA MET A 427 65.50 -28.13 -70.15
C MET A 427 66.92 -27.65 -70.47
N ALA A 428 67.50 -26.80 -69.61
CA ALA A 428 68.88 -26.34 -69.73
C ALA A 428 69.86 -27.52 -69.66
N GLN A 429 69.71 -28.42 -68.68
CA GLN A 429 70.52 -29.63 -68.56
C GLN A 429 70.39 -30.51 -69.81
N ALA A 430 69.17 -30.74 -70.32
CA ALA A 430 68.96 -31.52 -71.53
C ALA A 430 69.61 -30.89 -72.77
N ASN A 431 69.60 -29.55 -72.89
CA ASN A 431 70.27 -28.82 -73.96
C ASN A 431 71.80 -28.93 -73.85
N VAL A 432 72.35 -28.81 -72.64
CA VAL A 432 73.79 -29.01 -72.38
C VAL A 432 74.19 -30.44 -72.72
N ASP A 433 73.42 -31.44 -72.28
CA ASP A 433 73.67 -32.85 -72.59
C ASP A 433 73.66 -33.10 -74.10
N LYS A 434 72.73 -32.48 -74.85
CA LYS A 434 72.68 -32.56 -76.32
C LYS A 434 73.92 -31.96 -76.97
N LEU A 435 74.40 -30.80 -76.51
CA LEU A 435 75.64 -30.18 -77.01
C LEU A 435 76.85 -31.06 -76.74
N LEU A 436 76.96 -31.64 -75.54
CA LEU A 436 78.06 -32.54 -75.19
C LEU A 436 78.05 -33.84 -76.01
N VAL A 437 76.87 -34.37 -76.34
CA VAL A 437 76.74 -35.52 -77.25
C VAL A 437 77.17 -35.16 -78.68
N ALA A 438 76.75 -33.99 -79.18
CA ALA A 438 77.13 -33.51 -80.51
C ALA A 438 78.64 -33.22 -80.62
N ASP A 439 79.25 -32.61 -79.59
CA ASP A 439 80.70 -32.40 -79.49
C ASP A 439 81.43 -33.76 -79.47
N LYS A 440 80.98 -34.72 -78.66
CA LYS A 440 81.55 -36.08 -78.64
C LYS A 440 81.50 -36.74 -80.02
N ALA A 441 80.38 -36.65 -80.73
CA ALA A 441 80.24 -37.19 -82.08
C ALA A 441 81.17 -36.47 -83.08
N SER A 442 81.30 -35.15 -82.98
CA SER A 442 82.20 -34.36 -83.83
C SER A 442 83.67 -34.66 -83.57
N ARG A 443 84.07 -34.83 -82.30
CA ARG A 443 85.42 -35.26 -81.91
C ARG A 443 85.75 -36.66 -82.41
N GLU A 444 84.78 -37.57 -82.38
CA GLU A 444 84.92 -38.91 -82.94
C GLU A 444 85.10 -38.87 -84.45
N SER A 445 84.24 -38.13 -85.17
CA SER A 445 84.37 -37.94 -86.62
C SER A 445 85.71 -37.32 -87.00
N PHE A 446 86.11 -36.24 -86.31
CA PHE A 446 87.42 -35.61 -86.51
C PHE A 446 88.56 -36.60 -86.30
N ARG A 447 88.49 -37.42 -85.24
CA ARG A 447 89.49 -38.46 -84.97
C ARG A 447 89.50 -39.53 -86.06
N GLN A 448 88.34 -39.93 -86.58
CA GLN A 448 88.24 -40.89 -87.67
C GLN A 448 88.84 -40.33 -88.98
N ASP A 449 88.64 -39.06 -89.27
CA ASP A 449 89.04 -38.44 -90.54
C ASP A 449 90.54 -38.05 -90.59
N VAL A 450 91.09 -37.53 -89.48
CA VAL A 450 92.47 -37.00 -89.45
C VAL A 450 93.37 -37.61 -88.36
N GLY A 451 92.84 -38.49 -87.52
CA GLY A 451 93.57 -39.04 -86.36
C GLY A 451 94.78 -39.91 -86.71
N GLU A 452 94.76 -40.62 -87.83
CA GLU A 452 95.90 -41.43 -88.29
C GLU A 452 97.12 -40.58 -88.69
N TYR A 453 96.89 -39.30 -89.00
CA TYR A 453 97.91 -38.34 -89.43
C TYR A 453 98.40 -37.41 -88.32
N LEU A 454 97.80 -37.49 -87.11
CA LEU A 454 98.12 -36.62 -85.99
C LEU A 454 98.91 -37.38 -84.92
N PRO A 455 100.16 -36.98 -84.61
CA PRO A 455 100.92 -37.55 -83.51
C PRO A 455 100.21 -37.34 -82.16
N THR A 456 100.15 -38.39 -81.34
CA THR A 456 99.43 -38.42 -80.05
C THR A 456 99.86 -37.29 -79.08
N ASP A 457 101.09 -36.80 -79.21
CA ASP A 457 101.71 -35.77 -78.35
C ASP A 457 101.46 -34.31 -78.81
N LEU A 458 100.83 -34.09 -79.98
CA LEU A 458 100.64 -32.74 -80.51
C LEU A 458 99.73 -31.88 -79.61
N TRP A 459 98.71 -32.48 -79.02
CA TRP A 459 97.82 -31.82 -78.07
C TRP A 459 97.32 -32.79 -77.00
N PRO A 460 97.67 -32.58 -75.71
CA PRO A 460 97.22 -33.45 -74.62
C PRO A 460 95.70 -33.56 -74.48
N GLY A 461 94.96 -32.55 -74.94
CA GLY A 461 93.50 -32.52 -74.92
C GLY A 461 92.83 -33.48 -75.92
N MET A 462 93.57 -34.04 -76.87
CA MET A 462 93.03 -34.90 -77.94
C MET A 462 92.39 -36.20 -77.40
N HIS A 463 92.86 -36.68 -76.25
CA HIS A 463 92.33 -37.88 -75.57
C HIS A 463 91.51 -37.54 -74.32
N SER A 464 91.27 -36.25 -74.05
CA SER A 464 90.55 -35.82 -72.85
C SER A 464 89.07 -36.24 -72.91
N ARG A 465 88.56 -36.79 -71.80
CA ARG A 465 87.13 -37.07 -71.67
C ARG A 465 86.36 -35.75 -71.60
N PRO A 466 85.17 -35.64 -72.23
CA PRO A 466 84.37 -34.43 -72.14
C PRO A 466 83.99 -34.15 -70.69
N GLN A 467 84.02 -32.86 -70.32
CA GLN A 467 83.63 -32.41 -68.99
C GLN A 467 82.13 -32.67 -68.78
N ARG A 468 81.75 -33.18 -67.61
CA ARG A 468 80.34 -33.38 -67.22
C ARG A 468 79.88 -32.20 -66.39
N TRP A 469 78.75 -31.64 -66.76
CA TRP A 469 78.10 -30.54 -66.05
C TRP A 469 76.83 -31.07 -65.37
N LYS A 470 76.62 -30.72 -64.10
CA LYS A 470 75.43 -31.09 -63.34
C LYS A 470 74.99 -29.90 -62.49
N VAL A 471 73.73 -29.52 -62.60
CA VAL A 471 73.12 -28.52 -61.73
C VAL A 471 72.50 -29.20 -60.51
N THR A 472 72.76 -28.67 -59.32
CA THR A 472 72.16 -29.11 -58.05
C THR A 472 71.45 -27.95 -57.38
N ARG A 473 70.23 -28.18 -56.88
CA ARG A 473 69.53 -27.22 -56.04
C ARG A 473 70.33 -27.01 -54.75
N ILE A 474 70.53 -25.75 -54.38
CA ILE A 474 71.04 -25.38 -53.07
C ILE A 474 69.82 -25.01 -52.23
N GLU A 475 69.62 -25.73 -51.14
CA GLU A 475 68.74 -25.28 -50.06
C GLU A 475 69.64 -24.51 -49.10
N GLU A 476 69.58 -23.18 -49.12
CA GLU A 476 70.13 -22.39 -48.02
C GLU A 476 69.33 -22.78 -46.77
N LYS A 477 70.00 -23.40 -45.80
CA LYS A 477 69.46 -23.45 -44.45
C LYS A 477 69.61 -22.04 -43.90
N ASP A 478 68.51 -21.41 -43.55
CA ASP A 478 68.52 -20.18 -42.78
C ASP A 478 69.24 -20.46 -41.44
N GLU A 479 70.52 -20.10 -41.37
CA GLU A 479 71.26 -19.94 -40.11
C GLU A 479 70.83 -18.60 -39.50
N ASP A 480 69.66 -18.57 -38.87
CA ASP A 480 69.29 -17.50 -37.96
C ASP A 480 68.68 -18.11 -36.70
N GLY A 481 69.54 -18.30 -35.68
CA GLY A 481 69.11 -18.83 -34.38
C GLY A 481 70.17 -19.22 -33.36
N GLU A 482 71.47 -18.88 -33.50
CA GLU A 482 72.43 -18.98 -32.39
C GLU A 482 73.07 -17.62 -32.09
N GLY A 483 72.40 -16.84 -31.25
CA GLY A 483 73.04 -15.75 -30.50
C GLY A 483 73.38 -16.24 -29.10
N GLY A 484 74.67 -16.44 -28.80
CA GLY A 484 75.05 -16.91 -27.46
C GLY A 484 76.52 -17.11 -27.12
N GLN A 485 77.40 -16.19 -27.52
CA GLN A 485 78.68 -15.85 -26.87
C GLN A 485 79.67 -16.99 -26.51
N ALA A 486 80.74 -17.11 -27.28
CA ALA A 486 82.05 -17.48 -26.75
C ALA A 486 83.09 -16.49 -27.30
N TYR A 487 83.52 -15.56 -26.44
CA TYR A 487 84.74 -14.81 -26.65
C TYR A 487 85.92 -15.77 -26.51
N GLU A 488 86.59 -16.07 -27.62
CA GLU A 488 87.98 -16.51 -27.58
C GLU A 488 88.88 -15.28 -27.58
N GLU A 489 89.60 -15.07 -26.48
CA GLU A 489 90.85 -14.33 -26.50
C GLU A 489 91.95 -15.30 -26.08
N SER A 490 92.67 -15.80 -27.08
CA SER A 490 93.99 -16.41 -26.90
C SER A 490 95.04 -15.31 -27.04
N ILE A 491 96.03 -15.28 -26.15
CA ILE A 491 97.48 -15.38 -26.44
C ILE A 491 98.31 -14.96 -25.21
N SER A 492 99.26 -15.85 -24.87
CA SER A 492 100.46 -15.71 -24.00
C SER A 492 100.30 -15.76 -22.48
#